data_AF-A0A172WXI9-F1
#
_entry.id   AF-A0A172WXI9-F1
#
_cell.length_a   1.000
_cell.length_b   1.000
_cell.length_c   1.000
_cell.angle_alpha   90.00
_cell.angle_beta   90.00
_cell.angle_gamma   90.00
#
_symmetry.space_group_name_H-M   'P 1'
#
loop_
_entity.id
_entity.type
_entity.pdbx_description
1 polymer ?
#
loop_
_entity_poly.entity_id
_entity_poly.type
_entity_poly.pdbx_seq_one_letter_code
_entity_poly.pdbx_strand_id
1 'polypeptide(L)'
;MRATASGTPTTEAVGQNRLAFIRGDRSQERTDAAPNNPFRQRDSRLGDVANSDPQYIYKPNFGYSQLPESAGFTSAIKSAYTTFRSQSSYQNRPPLVVVGANDGMLHGFDASLGSTGGKELFAYVPNDLIDELHELTDPTYAHRYYVDGTPRIGDALVSGQWKTLVVGSSGAGGRSIFALDVSNPNSMSASSVLWEFTHAEMGYSLGRPSLVPLYNGKFGVIVTSGYDRPTTTTNGYVWLLDASNGSVIKRFDLPNSGDLGAPLAVDIDNDRVADRVYVADTLGKVWRLDITGTSASGWDAPSSLKSGGNITPLFLAKDASGGAQPITAPLDAAYTKDREIMLVFGTGSFYQTTDNEVPATPQVQSFYGIVDSGAQINGRSTLLEQEILREVTGTDLNGRAVSDNTMTDSHEGWYLDLLRKTARGGTGAKGERVISQAQLGGNRVTFSTLIPSANPCDAGGTSWIMSLDLATGSRLVYSYFDYNGDGSIDEDDYIKLDDGTKVPVSGVADPDEGAVKGTIGLNDQKTGKRYLCYASSASSTDSNGVLPVCIEVMGNNNDSNRLSWHEVRKNL
;
A
#
# COMPACT_ATOMS: atom_id res chain seq x y z
N MET A 1 -27.62 0.69 14.78
CA MET A 1 -27.73 1.54 16.01
C MET A 1 -28.70 1.07 17.10
N ARG A 2 -29.91 0.58 16.79
CA ARG A 2 -30.80 -0.03 17.80
C ARG A 2 -30.52 -1.53 18.06
N ALA A 3 -29.59 -2.11 17.31
CA ALA A 3 -29.14 -3.48 17.49
C ALA A 3 -28.61 -3.73 18.91
N THR A 4 -28.73 -4.98 19.36
CA THR A 4 -28.10 -5.49 20.56
C THR A 4 -27.54 -6.87 20.25
N ALA A 5 -26.59 -7.35 21.04
CA ALA A 5 -26.05 -8.71 20.93
C ALA A 5 -27.13 -9.80 21.01
N SER A 6 -28.27 -9.52 21.67
CA SER A 6 -29.40 -10.45 21.79
C SER A 6 -30.38 -10.43 20.60
N GLY A 7 -30.16 -9.57 19.61
CA GLY A 7 -31.08 -9.36 18.49
C GLY A 7 -32.36 -8.58 18.84
N THR A 8 -32.67 -8.36 20.13
CA THR A 8 -33.81 -7.54 20.55
C THR A 8 -33.44 -6.05 20.44
N PRO A 9 -34.19 -5.22 19.68
CA PRO A 9 -33.85 -3.82 19.54
C PRO A 9 -33.95 -3.05 20.86
N THR A 10 -32.98 -2.18 21.14
CA THR A 10 -33.05 -1.23 22.27
C THR A 10 -34.05 -0.09 21.98
N THR A 11 -34.27 0.76 22.98
CA THR A 11 -35.16 1.92 22.86
C THR A 11 -34.63 2.93 21.83
N GLU A 12 -35.52 3.74 21.27
CA GLU A 12 -35.13 4.80 20.34
C GLU A 12 -34.16 5.81 20.99
N ALA A 13 -34.41 6.17 22.25
CA ALA A 13 -33.53 7.06 23.01
C ALA A 13 -32.09 6.53 23.11
N VAL A 14 -31.91 5.23 23.37
CA VAL A 14 -30.57 4.62 23.37
C VAL A 14 -29.96 4.64 21.97
N GLY A 15 -30.76 4.37 20.93
CA GLY A 15 -30.31 4.47 19.54
C GLY A 15 -29.82 5.87 19.17
N GLN A 16 -30.54 6.92 19.58
CA GLN A 16 -30.15 8.32 19.37
C GLN A 16 -28.90 8.69 20.15
N ASN A 17 -28.79 8.27 21.42
CA ASN A 17 -27.58 8.50 22.22
C ASN A 17 -26.36 7.81 21.62
N ARG A 18 -26.49 6.59 21.11
CA ARG A 18 -25.40 5.90 20.41
C ARG A 18 -25.00 6.63 19.13
N LEU A 19 -25.97 7.11 18.35
CA LEU A 19 -25.67 7.93 17.17
C LEU A 19 -24.94 9.23 17.53
N ALA A 20 -25.34 9.90 18.61
CA ALA A 20 -24.67 11.09 19.12
C ALA A 20 -23.22 10.78 19.54
N PHE A 21 -23.00 9.65 20.22
CA PHE A 21 -21.66 9.17 20.59
C PHE A 21 -20.75 8.98 19.37
N ILE A 22 -21.25 8.31 18.33
CA ILE A 22 -20.52 8.10 17.07
C ILE A 22 -20.20 9.45 16.40
N ARG A 23 -21.10 10.43 16.49
CA ARG A 23 -20.86 11.80 16.01
C ARG A 23 -19.95 12.64 16.92
N GLY A 24 -19.38 12.05 17.96
CA GLY A 24 -18.40 12.70 18.84
C GLY A 24 -18.97 13.36 20.10
N ASP A 25 -20.25 13.15 20.43
CA ASP A 25 -20.79 13.55 21.74
C ASP A 25 -20.20 12.67 22.84
N ARG A 26 -19.73 13.30 23.92
CA ARG A 26 -19.11 12.66 25.07
C ARG A 26 -19.99 12.69 26.32
N SER A 27 -21.18 13.28 26.25
CA SER A 27 -22.07 13.52 27.40
C SER A 27 -22.53 12.24 28.11
N GLN A 28 -22.54 11.11 27.38
CA GLN A 28 -22.96 9.79 27.86
C GLN A 28 -21.78 8.84 28.14
N GLU A 29 -20.54 9.33 28.11
CA GLU A 29 -19.34 8.55 28.45
C GLU A 29 -19.21 8.39 29.97
N ARG A 30 -18.89 7.17 30.43
CA ARG A 30 -18.47 6.93 31.82
C ARG A 30 -17.20 7.71 32.10
N THR A 31 -17.19 8.42 33.21
CA THR A 31 -16.02 9.14 33.73
C THR A 31 -16.02 9.01 35.24
N ASP A 32 -14.92 9.38 35.91
CA ASP A 32 -14.86 9.41 37.37
C ASP A 32 -15.98 10.29 37.98
N ALA A 33 -16.36 11.38 37.29
CA ALA A 33 -17.44 12.27 37.71
C ALA A 33 -18.85 11.75 37.37
N ALA A 34 -18.96 10.84 36.40
CA ALA A 34 -20.23 10.26 35.94
C ALA A 34 -20.09 8.73 35.72
N PRO A 35 -19.89 7.95 36.80
CA PRO A 35 -19.57 6.51 36.68
C PRO A 35 -20.75 5.66 36.15
N ASN A 36 -21.98 6.17 36.27
CA ASN A 36 -23.20 5.48 35.86
C ASN A 36 -23.64 5.80 34.42
N ASN A 37 -22.90 6.62 33.68
CA ASN A 37 -23.19 6.88 32.28
C ASN A 37 -23.17 5.57 31.46
N PRO A 38 -23.90 5.45 30.35
CA PRO A 38 -24.08 4.15 29.70
C PRO A 38 -22.90 3.72 28.81
N PHE A 39 -22.07 4.65 28.31
CA PHE A 39 -21.09 4.35 27.27
C PHE A 39 -19.65 4.33 27.77
N ARG A 40 -18.75 3.62 27.07
CA ARG A 40 -17.32 3.64 27.39
C ARG A 40 -16.73 5.05 27.35
N GLN A 41 -15.72 5.27 28.17
CA GLN A 41 -14.85 6.44 28.01
C GLN A 41 -13.95 6.25 26.78
N ARG A 42 -13.76 7.31 26.00
CA ARG A 42 -12.77 7.32 24.92
C ARG A 42 -11.61 8.25 25.26
N ASP A 43 -10.42 7.92 24.81
CA ASP A 43 -9.27 8.83 24.89
C ASP A 43 -9.37 9.94 23.84
N SER A 44 -9.78 9.59 22.61
CA SER A 44 -9.98 10.51 21.49
C SER A 44 -11.37 10.32 20.85
N ARG A 45 -11.82 11.34 20.10
CA ARG A 45 -13.01 11.22 19.25
C ARG A 45 -12.73 10.39 18.00
N LEU A 46 -11.57 10.62 17.40
CA LEU A 46 -11.06 9.86 16.26
C LEU A 46 -10.60 8.49 16.76
N GLY A 47 -11.04 7.44 16.09
CA GLY A 47 -10.58 6.06 16.32
C GLY A 47 -9.10 5.90 16.00
N ASP A 48 -8.51 4.79 16.46
CA ASP A 48 -7.17 4.41 16.05
C ASP A 48 -7.12 4.14 14.54
N VAL A 49 -5.99 4.53 13.93
CA VAL A 49 -5.67 4.26 12.53
C VAL A 49 -4.64 3.13 12.52
N ALA A 50 -5.07 1.91 12.26
CA ALA A 50 -4.20 0.73 12.35
C ALA A 50 -3.52 0.42 11.01
N ASN A 51 -4.30 0.12 9.96
CA ASN A 51 -3.76 -0.29 8.66
C ASN A 51 -3.96 0.75 7.55
N SER A 52 -4.81 1.75 7.74
CA SER A 52 -5.09 2.78 6.73
C SER A 52 -3.99 3.83 6.66
N ASP A 53 -3.27 3.91 5.54
CA ASP A 53 -2.28 4.97 5.33
C ASP A 53 -2.98 6.27 4.91
N PRO A 54 -2.75 7.41 5.60
CA PRO A 54 -3.34 8.69 5.21
C PRO A 54 -2.99 9.08 3.78
N GLN A 55 -3.99 9.44 2.97
CA GLN A 55 -3.79 9.87 1.59
C GLN A 55 -3.97 11.37 1.45
N TYR A 56 -2.93 12.04 0.96
CA TYR A 56 -2.94 13.48 0.69
C TYR A 56 -3.29 13.79 -0.77
N ILE A 57 -4.13 14.80 -1.00
CA ILE A 57 -4.36 15.35 -2.34
C ILE A 57 -4.50 16.88 -2.29
N TYR A 58 -3.80 17.56 -3.19
CA TYR A 58 -3.97 19.00 -3.40
C TYR A 58 -3.79 19.40 -4.86
N LYS A 59 -4.91 19.43 -5.58
CA LYS A 59 -5.04 19.90 -6.98
C LYS A 59 -4.04 19.30 -7.99
N PRO A 60 -3.67 18.00 -7.90
CA PRO A 60 -2.73 17.41 -8.85
C PRO A 60 -3.28 17.50 -10.28
N ASN A 61 -2.38 17.64 -11.26
CA ASN A 61 -2.75 17.48 -12.66
C ASN A 61 -2.41 16.06 -13.10
N PHE A 62 -3.40 15.17 -13.13
CA PHE A 62 -3.22 13.80 -13.63
C PHE A 62 -2.96 13.74 -15.14
N GLY A 63 -3.06 14.87 -15.85
CA GLY A 63 -2.77 14.96 -17.27
C GLY A 63 -3.87 14.40 -18.16
N TYR A 64 -5.07 14.17 -17.64
CA TYR A 64 -6.18 13.55 -18.38
C TYR A 64 -6.71 14.35 -19.57
N SER A 65 -6.27 15.59 -19.75
CA SER A 65 -6.44 16.34 -21.01
C SER A 65 -5.77 15.65 -22.20
N GLN A 66 -4.81 14.76 -21.94
CA GLN A 66 -4.03 14.02 -22.94
C GLN A 66 -4.49 12.57 -23.15
N LEU A 67 -5.58 12.14 -22.50
CA LEU A 67 -6.12 10.79 -22.74
C LEU A 67 -6.41 10.57 -24.23
N PRO A 68 -6.16 9.37 -24.78
CA PRO A 68 -6.28 9.14 -26.20
C PRO A 68 -7.71 8.84 -26.63
N GLU A 69 -8.08 9.30 -27.83
CA GLU A 69 -9.40 9.00 -28.41
C GLU A 69 -9.54 7.53 -28.80
N SER A 70 -8.43 6.85 -29.09
CA SER A 70 -8.38 5.40 -29.35
C SER A 70 -8.84 4.56 -28.15
N ALA A 71 -8.73 5.10 -26.94
CA ALA A 71 -9.25 4.53 -25.70
C ALA A 71 -10.69 4.98 -25.38
N GLY A 72 -11.40 5.61 -26.32
CA GLY A 72 -12.78 6.05 -26.14
C GLY A 72 -12.96 7.41 -25.45
N PHE A 73 -11.88 8.13 -25.11
CA PHE A 73 -11.96 9.46 -24.48
C PHE A 73 -12.06 10.57 -25.54
N THR A 74 -13.28 11.03 -25.82
CA THR A 74 -13.54 12.05 -26.85
C THR A 74 -12.81 13.38 -26.58
N SER A 75 -12.53 14.16 -27.65
CA SER A 75 -12.07 15.55 -27.56
C SER A 75 -12.87 16.42 -26.57
N ALA A 76 -14.19 16.21 -26.48
CA ALA A 76 -15.06 16.94 -25.55
C ALA A 76 -14.74 16.59 -24.08
N ILE A 77 -14.58 15.30 -23.76
CA ILE A 77 -14.22 14.82 -22.42
C ILE A 77 -12.85 15.37 -22.00
N LYS A 78 -11.87 15.29 -22.91
CA LYS A 78 -10.51 15.79 -22.67
C LYS A 78 -10.48 17.29 -22.38
N SER A 79 -11.21 18.07 -23.18
CA SER A 79 -11.33 19.52 -22.99
C SER A 79 -12.06 19.86 -21.68
N ALA A 80 -13.09 19.07 -21.32
CA ALA A 80 -13.81 19.23 -20.07
C ALA A 80 -12.92 19.02 -18.83
N TYR A 81 -11.83 18.24 -18.91
CA TYR A 81 -10.89 18.08 -17.79
C TYR A 81 -10.15 19.37 -17.48
N THR A 82 -9.69 20.08 -18.52
CA THR A 82 -9.05 21.39 -18.37
C THR A 82 -10.01 22.39 -17.74
N THR A 83 -11.27 22.38 -18.17
CA THR A 83 -12.33 23.21 -17.58
C THR A 83 -12.60 22.84 -16.12
N PHE A 84 -12.74 21.55 -15.79
CA PHE A 84 -12.94 21.08 -14.42
C PHE A 84 -11.84 21.57 -13.49
N ARG A 85 -10.57 21.47 -13.91
CA ARG A 85 -9.44 21.95 -13.11
C ARG A 85 -9.42 23.47 -12.97
N SER A 86 -9.88 24.23 -13.97
CA SER A 86 -9.87 25.71 -13.91
C SER A 86 -11.07 26.30 -13.14
N GLN A 87 -12.10 25.50 -12.83
CA GLN A 87 -13.26 25.93 -12.05
C GLN A 87 -12.86 26.42 -10.65
N SER A 88 -13.59 27.42 -10.17
CA SER A 88 -13.37 28.01 -8.84
C SER A 88 -13.54 26.98 -7.72
N SER A 89 -14.44 26.01 -7.85
CA SER A 89 -14.60 24.89 -6.89
C SER A 89 -13.31 24.07 -6.75
N TYR A 90 -12.68 23.70 -7.86
CA TYR A 90 -11.42 22.98 -7.86
C TYR A 90 -10.26 23.85 -7.37
N GLN A 91 -10.17 25.09 -7.84
CA GLN A 91 -9.11 26.03 -7.49
C GLN A 91 -9.17 26.52 -6.05
N ASN A 92 -10.35 26.56 -5.43
CA ASN A 92 -10.51 26.95 -4.02
C ASN A 92 -10.61 25.75 -3.06
N ARG A 93 -10.47 24.52 -3.58
CA ARG A 93 -10.51 23.32 -2.73
C ARG A 93 -9.37 23.33 -1.71
N PRO A 94 -9.64 23.06 -0.42
CA PRO A 94 -8.57 22.88 0.57
C PRO A 94 -7.71 21.66 0.22
N PRO A 95 -6.43 21.63 0.61
CA PRO A 95 -5.68 20.37 0.65
C PRO A 95 -6.41 19.38 1.56
N LEU A 96 -6.45 18.12 1.16
CA LEU A 96 -7.24 17.09 1.82
C LEU A 96 -6.34 15.93 2.23
N VAL A 97 -6.47 15.48 3.48
CA VAL A 97 -5.98 14.18 3.94
C VAL A 97 -7.19 13.29 4.20
N VAL A 98 -7.19 12.08 3.66
CA VAL A 98 -8.25 11.08 3.87
C VAL A 98 -7.68 9.82 4.47
N VAL A 99 -8.33 9.28 5.50
CA VAL A 99 -7.87 8.08 6.23
C VAL A 99 -9.06 7.31 6.80
N GLY A 100 -8.97 5.99 6.81
CA GLY A 100 -9.91 5.12 7.53
C GLY A 100 -9.53 5.01 9.00
N ALA A 101 -10.52 5.03 9.89
CA ALA A 101 -10.32 4.85 11.32
C ALA A 101 -11.28 3.81 11.94
N ASN A 102 -10.84 3.21 13.04
CA ASN A 102 -11.55 2.16 13.77
C ASN A 102 -12.67 2.69 14.68
N ASP A 103 -13.09 3.94 14.52
CA ASP A 103 -14.34 4.48 15.05
C ASP A 103 -15.54 4.28 14.09
N GLY A 104 -15.34 3.55 12.99
CA GLY A 104 -16.40 3.22 12.04
C GLY A 104 -16.34 3.97 10.73
N MET A 105 -15.39 4.88 10.54
CA MET A 105 -15.51 5.95 9.55
C MET A 105 -14.27 6.11 8.68
N LEU A 106 -14.52 6.49 7.43
CA LEU A 106 -13.54 7.18 6.60
C LEU A 106 -13.63 8.68 6.89
N HIS A 107 -12.53 9.31 7.29
CA HIS A 107 -12.45 10.72 7.59
C HIS A 107 -11.72 11.50 6.51
N GLY A 108 -12.17 12.73 6.24
CA GLY A 108 -11.46 13.71 5.43
C GLY A 108 -11.16 14.98 6.24
N PHE A 109 -9.90 15.38 6.30
CA PHE A 109 -9.42 16.54 7.06
C PHE A 109 -8.83 17.61 6.15
N ASP A 110 -9.01 18.88 6.51
CA ASP A 110 -8.29 20.00 5.91
C ASP A 110 -6.81 19.90 6.28
N ALA A 111 -5.96 19.72 5.27
CA ALA A 111 -4.52 19.57 5.43
C ALA A 111 -3.77 20.90 5.28
N SER A 112 -4.47 22.02 5.43
CA SER A 112 -3.85 23.34 5.39
C SER A 112 -2.91 23.52 6.58
N LEU A 113 -1.77 24.16 6.38
CA LEU A 113 -0.81 24.44 7.46
C LEU A 113 -1.22 25.63 8.35
N GLY A 114 -2.36 26.26 8.06
CA GLY A 114 -2.90 27.40 8.80
C GLY A 114 -3.86 26.98 9.92
N SER A 115 -4.62 27.95 10.44
CA SER A 115 -5.55 27.74 11.56
C SER A 115 -6.73 26.78 11.26
N THR A 116 -6.97 26.43 10.00
CA THR A 116 -7.99 25.45 9.62
C THR A 116 -7.43 24.03 9.49
N GLY A 117 -6.11 23.86 9.57
CA GLY A 117 -5.45 22.56 9.52
C GLY A 117 -5.97 21.59 10.57
N GLY A 118 -6.17 20.34 10.19
CA GLY A 118 -6.71 19.28 11.04
C GLY A 118 -8.23 19.36 11.27
N LYS A 119 -8.92 20.36 10.72
CA LYS A 119 -10.39 20.42 10.79
C LYS A 119 -10.98 19.29 9.96
N GLU A 120 -11.84 18.48 10.58
CA GLU A 120 -12.65 17.49 9.88
C GLU A 120 -13.63 18.16 8.91
N LEU A 121 -13.61 17.74 7.65
CA LEU A 121 -14.46 18.22 6.57
C LEU A 121 -15.66 17.29 6.35
N PHE A 122 -15.42 15.97 6.45
CA PHE A 122 -16.46 14.96 6.36
C PHE A 122 -16.03 13.67 7.06
N ALA A 123 -17.03 12.87 7.42
CA ALA A 123 -16.87 11.48 7.81
C ALA A 123 -17.92 10.62 7.08
N TYR A 124 -17.54 9.41 6.69
CA TYR A 124 -18.41 8.45 5.99
C TYR A 124 -18.38 7.10 6.69
N VAL A 125 -19.56 6.53 6.95
CA VAL A 125 -19.73 5.18 7.48
C VAL A 125 -20.21 4.26 6.35
N PRO A 126 -19.44 3.22 5.98
CA PRO A 126 -19.89 2.19 5.05
C PRO A 126 -21.10 1.41 5.58
N ASN A 127 -22.03 1.02 4.70
CA ASN A 127 -23.24 0.31 5.12
C ASN A 127 -22.95 -1.04 5.76
N ASP A 128 -21.87 -1.73 5.35
CA ASP A 128 -21.48 -3.04 5.87
C ASP A 128 -20.98 -3.01 7.33
N LEU A 129 -20.83 -1.82 7.93
CA LEU A 129 -20.36 -1.63 9.31
C LEU A 129 -21.42 -1.01 10.23
N ILE A 130 -22.57 -0.56 9.70
CA ILE A 130 -23.57 0.20 10.46
C ILE A 130 -24.17 -0.61 11.62
N ASP A 131 -24.30 -1.91 11.44
CA ASP A 131 -24.91 -2.79 12.44
C ASP A 131 -23.97 -3.03 13.63
N GLU A 132 -22.67 -2.94 13.41
CA GLU A 132 -21.58 -3.18 14.35
C GLU A 132 -21.16 -1.92 15.11
N LEU A 133 -21.51 -0.72 14.64
CA LEU A 133 -21.17 0.56 15.31
C LEU A 133 -21.67 0.67 16.75
N HIS A 134 -22.70 -0.08 17.12
CA HIS A 134 -23.23 -0.05 18.48
C HIS A 134 -22.21 -0.57 19.52
N GLU A 135 -21.30 -1.46 19.11
CA GLU A 135 -20.25 -2.03 19.96
C GLU A 135 -19.26 -0.96 20.45
N LEU A 136 -19.01 0.09 19.64
CA LEU A 136 -18.16 1.22 20.03
C LEU A 136 -18.65 1.96 21.27
N THR A 137 -19.92 1.78 21.65
CA THR A 137 -20.49 2.39 22.86
C THR A 137 -20.36 1.51 24.10
N ASP A 138 -19.98 0.24 23.94
CA ASP A 138 -19.97 -0.74 25.03
C ASP A 138 -18.86 -0.44 26.05
N PRO A 139 -19.16 -0.28 27.34
CA PRO A 139 -18.16 -0.11 28.42
C PRO A 139 -17.11 -1.23 28.50
N THR A 140 -17.40 -2.40 27.95
CA THR A 140 -16.52 -3.58 27.88
C THR A 140 -16.02 -3.85 26.46
N TYR A 141 -16.04 -2.82 25.60
CA TYR A 141 -15.60 -2.89 24.20
C TYR A 141 -14.28 -3.67 24.06
N ALA A 142 -14.34 -4.75 23.30
CA ALA A 142 -13.18 -5.44 22.77
C ALA A 142 -12.84 -4.82 21.41
N HIS A 143 -11.56 -4.50 21.21
CA HIS A 143 -11.12 -3.88 19.96
C HIS A 143 -11.44 -4.78 18.77
N ARG A 144 -11.93 -4.15 17.71
CA ARG A 144 -12.14 -4.73 16.39
C ARG A 144 -11.86 -3.67 15.35
N TYR A 145 -11.51 -4.13 14.15
CA TYR A 145 -11.37 -3.24 13.01
C TYR A 145 -12.75 -2.78 12.50
N TYR A 146 -12.79 -1.54 11.99
CA TYR A 146 -13.93 -0.97 11.27
C TYR A 146 -13.53 -0.52 9.87
N VAL A 147 -13.29 0.78 9.63
CA VAL A 147 -12.79 1.25 8.33
C VAL A 147 -11.29 1.29 8.40
N ASP A 148 -10.64 0.26 7.88
CA ASP A 148 -9.21 0.04 8.11
C ASP A 148 -8.38 -0.03 6.82
N GLY A 149 -9.03 0.07 5.66
CA GLY A 149 -8.36 0.06 4.37
C GLY A 149 -7.73 1.41 4.01
N THR A 150 -6.56 1.40 3.38
CA THR A 150 -5.97 2.60 2.78
C THR A 150 -6.82 3.05 1.58
N PRO A 151 -7.39 4.27 1.59
CA PRO A 151 -8.19 4.75 0.46
C PRO A 151 -7.32 5.05 -0.77
N ARG A 152 -7.96 5.24 -1.92
CA ARG A 152 -7.35 5.80 -3.14
C ARG A 152 -8.09 7.07 -3.51
N ILE A 153 -7.35 8.15 -3.77
CA ILE A 153 -7.92 9.43 -4.21
C ILE A 153 -7.43 9.76 -5.62
N GLY A 154 -8.32 10.21 -6.49
CA GLY A 154 -7.96 10.62 -7.85
C GLY A 154 -9.09 11.29 -8.60
N ASP A 155 -8.76 12.02 -9.67
CA ASP A 155 -9.78 12.51 -10.59
C ASP A 155 -10.30 11.35 -11.46
N ALA A 156 -11.58 11.33 -11.77
CA ALA A 156 -12.19 10.31 -12.63
C ALA A 156 -13.37 10.88 -13.42
N LEU A 157 -13.64 10.25 -14.56
CA LEU A 157 -14.84 10.50 -15.35
C LEU A 157 -16.01 9.67 -14.80
N VAL A 158 -17.03 10.34 -14.26
CA VAL A 158 -18.23 9.72 -13.70
C VAL A 158 -19.44 10.23 -14.48
N SER A 159 -20.15 9.32 -15.14
CA SER A 159 -21.33 9.67 -15.96
C SER A 159 -21.09 10.85 -16.93
N GLY A 160 -19.89 10.91 -17.52
CA GLY A 160 -19.49 11.96 -18.46
C GLY A 160 -19.01 13.28 -17.83
N GLN A 161 -18.91 13.37 -16.50
CA GLN A 161 -18.41 14.55 -15.78
C GLN A 161 -17.14 14.22 -14.99
N TRP A 162 -16.21 15.17 -14.95
CA TRP A 162 -15.02 15.05 -14.12
C TRP A 162 -15.34 15.31 -12.65
N LYS A 163 -14.89 14.40 -11.79
CA LYS A 163 -15.01 14.46 -10.34
C LYS A 163 -13.69 14.06 -9.71
N THR A 164 -13.48 14.43 -8.45
CA THR A 164 -12.44 13.82 -7.62
C THR A 164 -13.08 12.78 -6.72
N LEU A 165 -12.64 11.54 -6.84
CA LEU A 165 -13.17 10.41 -6.09
C LEU A 165 -12.25 10.01 -4.95
N VAL A 166 -12.85 9.57 -3.85
CA VAL A 166 -12.22 8.65 -2.91
C VAL A 166 -12.84 7.28 -3.13
N VAL A 167 -11.99 6.27 -3.30
CA VAL A 167 -12.38 4.86 -3.29
C VAL A 167 -11.77 4.22 -2.05
N GLY A 168 -12.59 3.71 -1.15
CA GLY A 168 -12.16 3.09 0.09
C GLY A 168 -12.59 1.63 0.19
N SER A 169 -12.04 0.94 1.17
CA SER A 169 -12.51 -0.37 1.61
C SER A 169 -12.72 -0.35 3.12
N SER A 170 -13.59 -1.24 3.61
CA SER A 170 -13.70 -1.50 5.05
C SER A 170 -12.46 -2.23 5.61
N GLY A 171 -11.46 -2.58 4.79
CA GLY A 171 -10.23 -3.20 5.27
C GLY A 171 -10.49 -4.50 6.04
N ALA A 172 -9.95 -4.59 7.26
CA ALA A 172 -10.15 -5.72 8.16
C ALA A 172 -11.49 -5.70 8.91
N GLY A 173 -12.25 -4.59 8.90
CA GLY A 173 -13.51 -4.50 9.62
C GLY A 173 -14.72 -5.02 8.86
N GLY A 174 -14.65 -5.05 7.52
CA GLY A 174 -15.75 -5.43 6.64
C GLY A 174 -15.30 -5.90 5.27
N ARG A 175 -16.26 -6.29 4.42
CA ARG A 175 -16.01 -6.93 3.12
C ARG A 175 -16.67 -6.15 1.99
N SER A 176 -16.35 -4.86 1.94
CA SER A 176 -16.92 -3.92 0.97
C SER A 176 -15.87 -2.97 0.40
N ILE A 177 -16.21 -2.44 -0.77
CA ILE A 177 -15.54 -1.34 -1.45
C ILE A 177 -16.58 -0.23 -1.64
N PHE A 178 -16.20 1.03 -1.48
CA PHE A 178 -17.11 2.15 -1.67
C PHE A 178 -16.44 3.29 -2.42
N ALA A 179 -17.23 4.12 -3.10
CA ALA A 179 -16.74 5.31 -3.78
C ALA A 179 -17.54 6.56 -3.40
N LEU A 180 -16.83 7.65 -3.14
CA LEU A 180 -17.36 8.95 -2.78
C LEU A 180 -16.89 10.01 -3.77
N ASP A 181 -17.78 10.91 -4.19
CA ASP A 181 -17.43 12.16 -4.85
C ASP A 181 -17.01 13.21 -3.82
N VAL A 182 -15.71 13.46 -3.73
CA VAL A 182 -15.08 14.46 -2.85
C VAL A 182 -14.65 15.71 -3.62
N SER A 183 -15.27 16.00 -4.78
CA SER A 183 -14.96 17.22 -5.54
C SER A 183 -15.12 18.48 -4.68
N ASN A 184 -16.08 18.49 -3.76
CA ASN A 184 -16.36 19.56 -2.80
C ASN A 184 -16.39 19.02 -1.36
N PRO A 185 -15.24 18.79 -0.71
CA PRO A 185 -15.19 18.12 0.59
C PRO A 185 -15.86 18.92 1.73
N ASN A 186 -16.00 20.24 1.58
CA ASN A 186 -16.70 21.11 2.54
C ASN A 186 -18.23 20.95 2.55
N SER A 187 -18.80 20.25 1.56
CA SER A 187 -20.24 20.17 1.36
C SER A 187 -20.66 18.75 0.96
N MET A 188 -20.07 17.75 1.61
CA MET A 188 -20.43 16.35 1.41
C MET A 188 -21.89 16.11 1.85
N SER A 189 -22.60 15.26 1.11
CA SER A 189 -23.98 14.88 1.43
C SER A 189 -24.27 13.45 0.97
N ALA A 190 -25.50 12.98 1.13
CA ALA A 190 -25.91 11.66 0.65
C ALA A 190 -25.66 11.48 -0.87
N SER A 191 -25.74 12.55 -1.68
CA SER A 191 -25.43 12.47 -3.12
C SER A 191 -23.94 12.37 -3.43
N SER A 192 -23.07 12.57 -2.44
CA SER A 192 -21.64 12.34 -2.57
C SER A 192 -21.29 10.85 -2.50
N VAL A 193 -22.16 10.01 -1.95
CA VAL A 193 -21.98 8.55 -1.93
C VAL A 193 -22.40 8.01 -3.30
N LEU A 194 -21.44 7.48 -4.07
CA LEU A 194 -21.71 7.01 -5.43
C LEU A 194 -22.25 5.59 -5.42
N TRP A 195 -21.55 4.69 -4.74
CA TRP A 195 -21.89 3.27 -4.68
C TRP A 195 -21.07 2.55 -3.60
N GLU A 196 -21.58 1.38 -3.21
CA GLU A 196 -20.84 0.35 -2.48
C GLU A 196 -20.91 -0.96 -3.25
N PHE A 197 -19.86 -1.76 -3.15
CA PHE A 197 -19.73 -3.06 -3.81
C PHE A 197 -19.36 -4.12 -2.77
N THR A 198 -20.12 -5.21 -2.79
CA THR A 198 -19.90 -6.43 -2.01
C THR A 198 -20.10 -7.63 -2.91
N HIS A 199 -19.38 -8.73 -2.67
CA HIS A 199 -19.58 -9.98 -3.40
C HIS A 199 -19.54 -11.18 -2.45
N ALA A 200 -20.27 -12.25 -2.77
CA ALA A 200 -20.29 -13.48 -1.97
C ALA A 200 -18.93 -14.19 -1.92
N GLU A 201 -18.01 -13.86 -2.83
CA GLU A 201 -16.66 -14.44 -2.93
C GLU A 201 -15.59 -13.48 -2.37
N MET A 202 -16.00 -12.34 -1.82
CA MET A 202 -15.12 -11.31 -1.27
C MET A 202 -14.80 -11.62 0.20
N GLY A 203 -13.53 -11.50 0.54
CA GLY A 203 -13.01 -11.44 1.90
C GLY A 203 -12.65 -10.00 2.30
N TYR A 204 -11.74 -9.85 3.26
CA TYR A 204 -11.25 -8.56 3.73
C TYR A 204 -10.35 -7.90 2.68
N SER A 205 -10.68 -6.68 2.29
CA SER A 205 -9.94 -5.93 1.27
C SER A 205 -8.87 -5.05 1.91
N LEU A 206 -7.78 -5.68 2.39
CA LEU A 206 -6.66 -4.99 3.05
C LEU A 206 -5.80 -4.16 2.08
N GLY A 207 -5.73 -4.59 0.82
CA GLY A 207 -5.01 -3.90 -0.24
C GLY A 207 -5.74 -2.63 -0.72
N ARG A 208 -4.98 -1.57 -1.04
CA ARG A 208 -5.52 -0.34 -1.63
C ARG A 208 -6.10 -0.62 -3.03
N PRO A 209 -7.35 -0.24 -3.33
CA PRO A 209 -7.92 -0.31 -4.68
C PRO A 209 -7.14 0.56 -5.69
N SER A 210 -7.15 0.17 -6.95
CA SER A 210 -6.66 1.02 -8.06
C SER A 210 -7.81 1.81 -8.68
N LEU A 211 -7.55 3.06 -9.09
CA LEU A 211 -8.48 3.93 -9.84
C LEU A 211 -7.77 4.42 -11.10
N VAL A 212 -8.18 3.93 -12.26
CA VAL A 212 -7.44 4.13 -13.53
C VAL A 212 -8.36 4.36 -14.73
N PRO A 213 -7.91 5.11 -15.76
CA PRO A 213 -8.58 5.14 -17.06
C PRO A 213 -8.46 3.77 -17.77
N LEU A 214 -9.50 3.39 -18.51
CA LEU A 214 -9.58 2.13 -19.26
C LEU A 214 -9.84 2.40 -20.76
N TYR A 215 -9.45 1.45 -21.63
CA TYR A 215 -9.61 1.56 -23.08
C TYR A 215 -11.04 1.63 -23.60
N ASN A 216 -12.04 1.41 -22.74
CA ASN A 216 -13.46 1.49 -23.10
C ASN A 216 -14.09 2.87 -22.85
N GLY A 217 -13.27 3.91 -22.67
CA GLY A 217 -13.68 5.30 -22.42
C GLY A 217 -14.18 5.55 -21.01
N LYS A 218 -13.96 4.61 -20.08
CA LYS A 218 -14.40 4.69 -18.68
C LYS A 218 -13.22 4.80 -17.73
N PHE A 219 -13.52 5.21 -16.50
CA PHE A 219 -12.63 4.97 -15.37
C PHE A 219 -13.06 3.69 -14.66
N GLY A 220 -12.07 2.88 -14.29
CA GLY A 220 -12.25 1.63 -13.58
C GLY A 220 -11.71 1.69 -12.16
N VAL A 221 -12.40 1.01 -11.25
CA VAL A 221 -11.88 0.65 -9.94
C VAL A 221 -11.50 -0.82 -9.96
N ILE A 222 -10.24 -1.13 -9.70
CA ILE A 222 -9.72 -2.52 -9.69
C ILE A 222 -9.58 -2.98 -8.25
N VAL A 223 -10.22 -4.11 -7.94
CA VAL A 223 -10.27 -4.72 -6.61
C VAL A 223 -10.12 -6.23 -6.71
N THR A 224 -9.69 -6.87 -5.63
CA THR A 224 -9.46 -8.32 -5.57
C THR A 224 -10.45 -8.98 -4.59
N SER A 225 -10.50 -10.31 -4.59
CA SER A 225 -11.25 -11.08 -3.59
C SER A 225 -10.72 -10.93 -2.16
N GLY A 226 -9.55 -10.30 -1.98
CA GLY A 226 -8.99 -10.02 -0.66
C GLY A 226 -8.59 -11.27 0.11
N TYR A 227 -8.60 -11.13 1.44
CA TYR A 227 -8.11 -12.10 2.43
C TYR A 227 -9.24 -12.77 3.22
N ASP A 228 -9.02 -13.99 3.72
CA ASP A 228 -10.06 -14.75 4.44
C ASP A 228 -11.37 -14.88 3.64
N ARG A 229 -11.20 -15.17 2.34
CA ARG A 229 -12.31 -15.36 1.41
C ARG A 229 -13.07 -16.66 1.73
N PRO A 230 -14.37 -16.75 1.42
CA PRO A 230 -15.14 -17.97 1.64
C PRO A 230 -14.53 -19.20 0.97
N THR A 231 -14.49 -20.32 1.71
CA THR A 231 -13.85 -21.58 1.28
C THR A 231 -14.66 -22.40 0.28
N THR A 232 -15.82 -21.90 -0.14
CA THR A 232 -16.68 -22.52 -1.16
C THR A 232 -16.07 -22.50 -2.56
N THR A 233 -14.97 -21.77 -2.76
CA THR A 233 -14.21 -21.70 -4.02
C THR A 233 -12.70 -21.74 -3.73
N THR A 234 -11.94 -22.40 -4.60
CA THR A 234 -10.47 -22.35 -4.55
C THR A 234 -9.89 -21.20 -5.37
N ASN A 235 -10.72 -20.45 -6.08
CA ASN A 235 -10.27 -19.36 -6.96
C ASN A 235 -10.31 -18.01 -6.25
N GLY A 236 -9.32 -17.17 -6.55
CA GLY A 236 -9.37 -15.75 -6.28
C GLY A 236 -9.94 -15.01 -7.48
N TYR A 237 -10.39 -13.78 -7.25
CA TYR A 237 -11.03 -12.97 -8.27
C TYR A 237 -10.43 -11.57 -8.32
N VAL A 238 -10.36 -11.02 -9.54
CA VAL A 238 -10.08 -9.60 -9.76
C VAL A 238 -11.28 -8.99 -10.47
N TRP A 239 -11.89 -7.97 -9.88
CA TRP A 239 -13.01 -7.24 -10.48
C TRP A 239 -12.55 -5.86 -10.95
N LEU A 240 -12.96 -5.51 -12.17
CA LEU A 240 -12.90 -4.14 -12.68
C LEU A 240 -14.31 -3.58 -12.61
N LEU A 241 -14.51 -2.63 -11.70
CA LEU A 241 -15.78 -1.96 -11.47
C LEU A 241 -15.82 -0.64 -12.25
N ASP A 242 -16.97 -0.23 -12.75
CA ASP A 242 -17.17 1.11 -13.32
C ASP A 242 -17.15 2.15 -12.21
N ALA A 243 -16.21 3.10 -12.27
CA ALA A 243 -16.06 4.12 -11.25
C ALA A 243 -17.33 4.97 -11.04
N SER A 244 -18.23 5.02 -12.04
CA SER A 244 -19.46 5.80 -11.95
C SER A 244 -20.54 5.16 -11.06
N ASN A 245 -20.60 3.83 -11.00
CA ASN A 245 -21.75 3.12 -10.41
C ASN A 245 -21.43 1.76 -9.75
N GLY A 246 -20.17 1.34 -9.71
CA GLY A 246 -19.74 0.10 -9.06
C GLY A 246 -20.11 -1.18 -9.82
N SER A 247 -20.71 -1.09 -11.01
CA SER A 247 -21.06 -2.27 -11.80
C SER A 247 -19.81 -2.97 -12.33
N VAL A 248 -19.83 -4.31 -12.36
CA VAL A 248 -18.71 -5.11 -12.85
C VAL A 248 -18.59 -4.98 -14.36
N ILE A 249 -17.48 -4.40 -14.83
CA ILE A 249 -17.08 -4.34 -16.25
C ILE A 249 -16.50 -5.70 -16.67
N LYS A 250 -15.63 -6.26 -15.83
CA LYS A 250 -14.93 -7.53 -16.06
C LYS A 250 -14.60 -8.20 -14.72
N ARG A 251 -14.69 -9.53 -14.70
CA ARG A 251 -14.12 -10.37 -13.65
C ARG A 251 -13.07 -11.28 -14.28
N PHE A 252 -11.94 -11.45 -13.59
CA PHE A 252 -10.96 -12.48 -13.87
C PHE A 252 -10.99 -13.52 -12.76
N ASP A 253 -10.97 -14.79 -13.16
CA ASP A 253 -10.97 -15.92 -12.25
C ASP A 253 -9.55 -16.48 -12.22
N LEU A 254 -8.93 -16.53 -11.04
CA LEU A 254 -7.54 -16.96 -10.82
C LEU A 254 -7.54 -18.33 -10.15
N PRO A 255 -7.38 -19.44 -10.90
CA PRO A 255 -7.65 -20.75 -10.36
C PRO A 255 -6.64 -21.21 -9.33
N ASN A 256 -7.14 -21.77 -8.22
CA ASN A 256 -6.32 -22.25 -7.11
C ASN A 256 -5.36 -21.19 -6.55
N SER A 257 -5.75 -19.91 -6.56
CA SER A 257 -4.95 -18.85 -5.95
C SER A 257 -5.02 -18.90 -4.42
N GLY A 258 -4.07 -18.23 -3.78
CA GLY A 258 -4.22 -17.84 -2.38
C GLY A 258 -5.27 -16.74 -2.19
N ASP A 259 -5.22 -16.11 -1.03
CA ASP A 259 -5.81 -14.79 -0.81
C ASP A 259 -5.05 -13.75 -1.63
N LEU A 260 -5.77 -12.77 -2.19
CA LEU A 260 -5.20 -11.82 -3.15
C LEU A 260 -4.88 -10.49 -2.49
N GLY A 261 -3.65 -10.01 -2.68
CA GLY A 261 -3.19 -8.70 -2.24
C GLY A 261 -3.71 -7.55 -3.10
N ALA A 262 -3.06 -6.38 -2.95
CA ALA A 262 -3.43 -5.18 -3.69
C ALA A 262 -3.15 -5.34 -5.20
N PRO A 263 -4.05 -4.83 -6.08
CA PRO A 263 -3.81 -4.82 -7.52
C PRO A 263 -2.89 -3.67 -7.93
N LEU A 264 -1.92 -3.97 -8.79
CA LEU A 264 -1.04 -3.00 -9.45
C LEU A 264 -1.49 -2.82 -10.90
N ALA A 265 -2.00 -1.63 -11.24
CA ALA A 265 -2.31 -1.25 -12.61
C ALA A 265 -1.12 -0.55 -13.27
N VAL A 266 -0.81 -0.93 -14.51
CA VAL A 266 0.36 -0.50 -15.26
C VAL A 266 -0.07 -0.02 -16.65
N ASP A 267 0.32 1.21 -16.96
CA ASP A 267 0.33 1.84 -18.29
C ASP A 267 1.68 1.53 -18.95
N ILE A 268 1.66 0.82 -20.09
CA ILE A 268 2.86 0.32 -20.78
C ILE A 268 3.29 1.18 -21.97
N ASP A 269 2.44 2.09 -22.45
CA ASP A 269 2.71 2.91 -23.64
C ASP A 269 2.68 4.43 -23.39
N ASN A 270 2.48 4.83 -22.13
CA ASN A 270 2.48 6.19 -21.63
C ASN A 270 1.33 7.06 -22.15
N ASP A 271 0.18 6.44 -22.43
CA ASP A 271 -1.04 7.12 -22.85
C ASP A 271 -1.98 7.53 -21.68
N ARG A 272 -1.62 7.14 -20.44
CA ARG A 272 -2.36 7.30 -19.16
C ARG A 272 -3.53 6.33 -18.98
N VAL A 273 -3.67 5.35 -19.84
CA VAL A 273 -4.68 4.29 -19.76
C VAL A 273 -4.00 3.04 -19.21
N ALA A 274 -4.68 2.31 -18.33
CA ALA A 274 -4.11 1.08 -17.82
C ALA A 274 -4.18 -0.02 -18.90
N ASP A 275 -3.04 -0.66 -19.17
CA ASP A 275 -2.91 -1.77 -20.13
C ASP A 275 -2.83 -3.12 -19.44
N ARG A 276 -2.28 -3.14 -18.23
CA ARG A 276 -1.96 -4.37 -17.51
C ARG A 276 -2.28 -4.26 -16.04
N VAL A 277 -2.68 -5.38 -15.45
CA VAL A 277 -2.91 -5.53 -14.02
C VAL A 277 -2.07 -6.69 -13.52
N TYR A 278 -1.35 -6.46 -12.43
CA TYR A 278 -0.68 -7.50 -11.66
C TYR A 278 -1.30 -7.64 -10.29
N VAL A 279 -1.41 -8.88 -9.82
CA VAL A 279 -1.88 -9.19 -8.46
C VAL A 279 -1.05 -10.35 -7.95
N ALA A 280 -0.67 -10.34 -6.68
CA ALA A 280 -0.01 -11.46 -6.04
C ALA A 280 -0.88 -12.10 -4.96
N ASP A 281 -0.56 -13.34 -4.60
CA ASP A 281 -1.31 -14.11 -3.62
C ASP A 281 -0.48 -14.75 -2.50
N THR A 282 -1.18 -15.19 -1.47
CA THR A 282 -0.59 -15.86 -0.29
C THR A 282 -0.06 -17.27 -0.57
N LEU A 283 -0.20 -17.80 -1.80
CA LEU A 283 0.45 -19.03 -2.25
C LEU A 283 1.67 -18.75 -3.13
N GLY A 284 2.17 -17.50 -3.13
CA GLY A 284 3.39 -17.09 -3.81
C GLY A 284 3.24 -16.92 -5.31
N LYS A 285 2.02 -16.75 -5.81
CA LYS A 285 1.77 -16.58 -7.24
C LYS A 285 1.65 -15.10 -7.58
N VAL A 286 2.33 -14.67 -8.65
CA VAL A 286 2.07 -13.37 -9.28
C VAL A 286 1.31 -13.61 -10.57
N TRP A 287 0.20 -12.93 -10.73
CA TRP A 287 -0.72 -13.05 -11.85
C TRP A 287 -0.61 -11.82 -12.74
N ARG A 288 -0.70 -12.02 -14.06
CA ARG A 288 -0.73 -10.95 -15.07
C ARG A 288 -2.04 -11.01 -15.85
N LEU A 289 -2.68 -9.86 -15.99
CA LEU A 289 -3.93 -9.67 -16.73
C LEU A 289 -3.76 -8.50 -17.69
N ASP A 290 -4.02 -8.70 -18.98
CA ASP A 290 -3.95 -7.63 -19.98
C ASP A 290 -5.37 -7.06 -20.23
N ILE A 291 -5.52 -5.75 -20.10
CA ILE A 291 -6.78 -4.99 -20.18
C ILE A 291 -6.78 -4.00 -21.36
N THR A 292 -6.05 -4.34 -22.41
CA THR A 292 -5.91 -3.53 -23.64
C THR A 292 -7.14 -3.62 -24.55
N GLY A 293 -7.45 -2.52 -25.23
CA GLY A 293 -8.50 -2.48 -26.26
C GLY A 293 -9.90 -2.16 -25.72
N THR A 294 -10.78 -1.70 -26.61
CA THR A 294 -12.06 -1.07 -26.24
C THR A 294 -13.13 -2.03 -25.71
N SER A 295 -13.00 -3.34 -25.99
CA SER A 295 -13.96 -4.36 -25.58
C SER A 295 -13.47 -5.18 -24.39
N ALA A 296 -14.13 -5.05 -23.25
CA ALA A 296 -13.78 -5.77 -22.03
C ALA A 296 -13.89 -7.31 -22.15
N SER A 297 -14.64 -7.82 -23.12
CA SER A 297 -14.69 -9.25 -23.41
C SER A 297 -13.35 -9.80 -23.90
N GLY A 298 -12.52 -8.98 -24.56
CA GLY A 298 -11.21 -9.35 -25.06
C GLY A 298 -10.08 -9.25 -24.03
N TRP A 299 -10.33 -8.64 -22.87
CA TRP A 299 -9.36 -8.57 -21.78
C TRP A 299 -9.15 -9.95 -21.16
N ASP A 300 -7.91 -10.39 -21.05
CA ASP A 300 -7.53 -11.74 -20.58
C ASP A 300 -6.03 -11.77 -20.22
N ALA A 301 -5.57 -12.87 -19.63
CA ALA A 301 -4.14 -13.15 -19.54
C ALA A 301 -3.54 -13.49 -20.92
N PRO A 302 -2.23 -13.24 -21.14
CA PRO A 302 -1.52 -13.70 -22.33
C PRO A 302 -1.72 -15.18 -22.60
N SER A 303 -1.74 -15.59 -23.87
CA SER A 303 -1.89 -17.00 -24.24
C SER A 303 -0.80 -17.92 -23.67
N SER A 304 0.42 -17.40 -23.50
CA SER A 304 1.55 -18.06 -22.83
C SER A 304 1.33 -18.28 -21.33
N LEU A 305 0.42 -17.53 -20.72
CA LEU A 305 -0.01 -17.65 -19.33
C LEU A 305 -1.40 -18.27 -19.22
N LYS A 306 -1.73 -19.18 -20.14
CA LYS A 306 -2.96 -19.95 -20.12
C LYS A 306 -2.70 -21.44 -20.35
N SER A 307 -3.41 -22.27 -19.61
CA SER A 307 -3.40 -23.73 -19.79
C SER A 307 -4.81 -24.29 -19.60
N GLY A 308 -5.29 -25.08 -20.58
CA GLY A 308 -6.66 -25.61 -20.55
C GLY A 308 -7.75 -24.52 -20.51
N GLY A 309 -7.47 -23.33 -21.06
CA GLY A 309 -8.37 -22.17 -21.01
C GLY A 309 -8.30 -21.34 -19.71
N ASN A 310 -7.61 -21.84 -18.69
CA ASN A 310 -7.45 -21.18 -17.40
C ASN A 310 -6.20 -20.31 -17.36
N ILE A 311 -6.27 -19.20 -16.62
CA ILE A 311 -5.13 -18.32 -16.36
C ILE A 311 -4.11 -19.07 -15.47
N THR A 312 -2.82 -18.93 -15.79
CA THR A 312 -1.69 -19.41 -15.00
C THR A 312 -0.83 -18.25 -14.54
N PRO A 313 -0.11 -18.35 -13.42
CA PRO A 313 0.66 -17.23 -12.89
C PRO A 313 1.89 -16.93 -13.75
N LEU A 314 2.26 -15.64 -13.80
CA LEU A 314 3.52 -15.15 -14.37
C LEU A 314 4.72 -15.62 -13.54
N PHE A 315 4.61 -15.60 -12.20
CA PHE A 315 5.70 -16.00 -11.32
C PHE A 315 5.23 -16.89 -10.17
N LEU A 316 6.11 -17.79 -9.72
CA LEU A 316 5.94 -18.65 -8.55
C LEU A 316 7.09 -18.42 -7.57
N ALA A 317 6.87 -17.61 -6.53
CA ALA A 317 7.81 -17.35 -5.45
C ALA A 317 8.02 -18.61 -4.61
N LYS A 318 9.29 -19.04 -4.52
CA LYS A 318 9.68 -20.25 -3.81
C LYS A 318 10.99 -20.03 -3.08
N ASP A 319 11.07 -20.54 -1.85
CA ASP A 319 12.31 -20.63 -1.10
C ASP A 319 13.29 -21.63 -1.73
N ALA A 320 14.52 -21.72 -1.19
CA ALA A 320 15.55 -22.63 -1.68
C ALA A 320 15.17 -24.12 -1.58
N SER A 321 14.20 -24.48 -0.73
CA SER A 321 13.65 -25.85 -0.59
C SER A 321 12.48 -26.14 -1.54
N GLY A 322 12.04 -25.14 -2.31
CA GLY A 322 10.90 -25.24 -3.22
C GLY A 322 9.55 -24.95 -2.56
N GLY A 323 9.54 -24.57 -1.28
CA GLY A 323 8.34 -24.17 -0.55
C GLY A 323 7.84 -22.82 -1.06
N ALA A 324 6.53 -22.70 -1.31
CA ALA A 324 5.92 -21.45 -1.74
C ALA A 324 6.07 -20.37 -0.66
N GLN A 325 6.36 -19.13 -1.06
CA GLN A 325 6.50 -18.01 -0.15
C GLN A 325 5.29 -17.06 -0.32
N PRO A 326 4.52 -16.74 0.73
CA PRO A 326 3.36 -15.88 0.61
C PRO A 326 3.76 -14.47 0.14
N ILE A 327 2.94 -13.83 -0.70
CA ILE A 327 3.14 -12.43 -1.11
C ILE A 327 1.96 -11.61 -0.59
N THR A 328 2.23 -10.78 0.41
CA THR A 328 1.24 -9.84 0.98
C THR A 328 1.60 -8.38 0.73
N ALA A 329 2.89 -8.07 0.56
CA ALA A 329 3.35 -6.75 0.16
C ALA A 329 2.74 -6.35 -1.19
N PRO A 330 2.21 -5.13 -1.34
CA PRO A 330 1.82 -4.62 -2.65
C PRO A 330 3.02 -4.61 -3.61
N LEU A 331 2.78 -5.01 -4.85
CA LEU A 331 3.78 -4.95 -5.91
C LEU A 331 4.04 -3.49 -6.31
N ASP A 332 5.23 -3.23 -6.83
CA ASP A 332 5.52 -2.05 -7.63
C ASP A 332 6.29 -2.47 -8.89
N ALA A 333 6.39 -1.58 -9.87
CA ALA A 333 7.11 -1.87 -11.08
C ALA A 333 7.85 -0.66 -11.65
N ALA A 334 8.85 -0.90 -12.49
CA ALA A 334 9.41 0.11 -13.37
C ALA A 334 9.78 -0.48 -14.73
N TYR A 335 10.17 0.39 -15.67
CA TYR A 335 10.81 -0.07 -16.90
C TYR A 335 12.28 -0.40 -16.69
N THR A 336 12.72 -1.49 -17.31
CA THR A 336 14.14 -1.76 -17.56
C THR A 336 14.70 -0.78 -18.60
N LYS A 337 16.02 -0.75 -18.77
CA LYS A 337 16.69 0.01 -19.85
C LYS A 337 16.16 -0.38 -21.24
N ASP A 338 15.72 -1.63 -21.40
CA ASP A 338 15.23 -2.21 -22.66
C ASP A 338 13.70 -2.08 -22.81
N ARG A 339 13.05 -1.31 -21.92
CA ARG A 339 11.59 -1.05 -21.88
C ARG A 339 10.73 -2.27 -21.57
N GLU A 340 11.29 -3.27 -20.91
CA GLU A 340 10.53 -4.36 -20.29
C GLU A 340 10.05 -3.94 -18.89
N ILE A 341 9.06 -4.62 -18.34
CA ILE A 341 8.54 -4.32 -16.99
C ILE A 341 9.33 -5.14 -15.97
N MET A 342 10.04 -4.45 -15.08
CA MET A 342 10.61 -5.00 -13.86
C MET A 342 9.58 -4.89 -12.74
N LEU A 343 9.04 -6.01 -12.27
CA LEU A 343 8.18 -6.05 -11.08
C LEU A 343 9.02 -6.31 -9.85
N VAL A 344 8.83 -5.51 -8.81
CA VAL A 344 9.45 -5.72 -7.50
C VAL A 344 8.41 -5.98 -6.43
N PHE A 345 8.73 -6.91 -5.54
CA PHE A 345 7.89 -7.27 -4.40
C PHE A 345 8.70 -8.09 -3.41
N GLY A 346 8.27 -8.08 -2.16
CA GLY A 346 8.82 -8.95 -1.14
C GLY A 346 7.83 -10.01 -0.67
N THR A 347 8.35 -11.11 -0.16
CA THR A 347 7.55 -12.20 0.40
C THR A 347 7.44 -12.10 1.91
N GLY A 348 6.35 -12.63 2.45
CA GLY A 348 5.98 -12.52 3.85
C GLY A 348 4.48 -12.46 4.06
N SER A 349 4.07 -12.75 5.29
CA SER A 349 2.72 -12.49 5.81
C SER A 349 2.82 -11.79 7.16
N PHE A 350 1.93 -10.83 7.40
CA PHE A 350 1.71 -10.21 8.71
C PHE A 350 0.27 -9.70 8.88
N TYR A 351 -0.70 -10.41 8.31
CA TYR A 351 -2.12 -10.04 8.39
C TYR A 351 -2.91 -10.95 9.36
N GLN A 352 -2.33 -12.09 9.75
CA GLN A 352 -2.93 -13.01 10.70
C GLN A 352 -2.44 -12.72 12.11
N THR A 353 -3.27 -13.02 13.11
CA THR A 353 -2.96 -12.79 14.53
C THR A 353 -1.76 -13.57 15.04
N THR A 354 -1.37 -14.67 14.36
CA THR A 354 -0.23 -15.52 14.71
C THR A 354 1.04 -15.18 13.94
N ASP A 355 1.00 -14.21 13.01
CA ASP A 355 2.17 -13.89 12.18
C ASP A 355 3.30 -13.21 12.99
N ASN A 356 3.01 -12.73 14.19
CA ASN A 356 3.96 -12.23 15.19
C ASN A 356 4.77 -13.34 15.88
N GLU A 357 4.32 -14.59 15.81
CA GLU A 357 5.03 -15.74 16.33
C GLU A 357 6.04 -16.25 15.29
N VAL A 358 7.33 -16.07 15.57
CA VAL A 358 8.40 -16.58 14.71
C VAL A 358 8.80 -17.99 15.19
N PRO A 359 8.62 -19.04 14.38
CA PRO A 359 9.01 -20.39 14.77
C PRO A 359 10.54 -20.52 14.83
N ALA A 360 11.04 -21.54 15.54
CA ALA A 360 12.48 -21.75 15.71
C ALA A 360 13.26 -21.94 14.40
N THR A 361 12.60 -22.47 13.36
CA THR A 361 13.15 -22.62 12.01
C THR A 361 12.20 -21.96 11.01
N PRO A 362 12.22 -20.62 10.91
CA PRO A 362 11.30 -19.91 10.04
C PRO A 362 11.67 -20.11 8.57
N GLN A 363 10.65 -20.11 7.71
CA GLN A 363 10.86 -20.08 6.26
C GLN A 363 11.64 -18.82 5.89
N VAL A 364 12.66 -18.98 5.05
CA VAL A 364 13.38 -17.87 4.44
C VAL A 364 12.42 -17.12 3.52
N GLN A 365 12.23 -15.83 3.76
CA GLN A 365 11.56 -14.93 2.82
C GLN A 365 12.58 -14.24 1.92
N SER A 366 12.11 -13.66 0.82
CA SER A 366 12.97 -13.05 -0.19
C SER A 366 12.35 -11.77 -0.72
N PHE A 367 13.19 -10.86 -1.20
CA PHE A 367 12.79 -9.76 -2.05
C PHE A 367 13.13 -10.09 -3.51
N TYR A 368 12.21 -9.82 -4.42
CA TYR A 368 12.32 -10.18 -5.83
C TYR A 368 12.27 -8.94 -6.72
N GLY A 369 13.03 -8.97 -7.81
CA GLY A 369 12.81 -8.15 -9.00
C GLY A 369 12.72 -9.07 -10.21
N ILE A 370 11.55 -9.18 -10.86
CA ILE A 370 11.33 -10.08 -12.01
C ILE A 370 11.04 -9.29 -13.28
N VAL A 371 11.58 -9.73 -14.40
CA VAL A 371 11.31 -9.15 -15.72
C VAL A 371 10.11 -9.87 -16.35
N ASP A 372 9.04 -9.14 -16.62
CA ASP A 372 7.89 -9.68 -17.35
C ASP A 372 8.18 -9.76 -18.86
N SER A 373 8.71 -10.90 -19.28
CA SER A 373 8.88 -11.29 -20.69
C SER A 373 7.60 -11.85 -21.32
N GLY A 374 6.52 -11.98 -20.54
CA GLY A 374 5.28 -12.65 -20.92
C GLY A 374 5.31 -14.18 -20.85
N ALA A 375 6.39 -14.79 -20.34
CA ALA A 375 6.47 -16.21 -20.07
C ALA A 375 6.43 -16.48 -18.55
N GLN A 376 5.96 -17.66 -18.17
CA GLN A 376 5.95 -18.07 -16.76
C GLN A 376 7.37 -18.33 -16.25
N ILE A 377 7.72 -17.71 -15.12
CA ILE A 377 8.95 -17.92 -14.37
C ILE A 377 8.63 -18.77 -13.13
N ASN A 378 9.22 -19.96 -13.04
CA ASN A 378 8.92 -20.92 -11.98
C ASN A 378 10.04 -21.00 -10.92
N GLY A 379 9.92 -20.19 -9.87
CA GLY A 379 10.92 -20.15 -8.80
C GLY A 379 12.15 -19.33 -9.19
N ARG A 380 13.29 -19.65 -8.58
CA ARG A 380 14.50 -18.81 -8.55
C ARG A 380 15.63 -19.25 -9.49
N SER A 381 15.47 -20.33 -10.26
CA SER A 381 16.58 -20.94 -11.02
C SER A 381 17.09 -20.09 -12.19
N THR A 382 16.27 -19.20 -12.72
CA THR A 382 16.61 -18.26 -13.81
C THR A 382 16.87 -16.85 -13.29
N LEU A 383 16.83 -16.64 -11.98
CA LEU A 383 17.05 -15.34 -11.35
C LEU A 383 18.47 -15.23 -10.83
N LEU A 384 19.03 -14.02 -10.90
CA LEU A 384 20.30 -13.70 -10.27
C LEU A 384 20.14 -13.64 -8.74
N GLU A 385 20.96 -14.38 -8.01
CA GLU A 385 21.01 -14.25 -6.56
C GLU A 385 21.87 -13.06 -6.14
N GLN A 386 21.36 -12.26 -5.21
CA GLN A 386 22.13 -11.33 -4.40
C GLN A 386 22.19 -11.84 -2.95
N GLU A 387 23.26 -11.52 -2.24
CA GLU A 387 23.54 -12.01 -0.88
C GLU A 387 23.74 -10.85 0.10
N ILE A 388 23.24 -11.01 1.33
CA ILE A 388 23.69 -10.20 2.47
C ILE A 388 25.09 -10.69 2.86
N LEU A 389 26.10 -9.85 2.61
CA LEU A 389 27.52 -10.16 2.86
C LEU A 389 27.87 -9.91 4.33
N ARG A 390 27.44 -8.78 4.88
CA ARG A 390 27.83 -8.32 6.20
C ARG A 390 26.70 -7.54 6.87
N GLU A 391 26.59 -7.72 8.18
CA GLU A 391 25.83 -6.86 9.09
C GLU A 391 26.80 -6.32 10.14
N VAL A 392 26.69 -5.04 10.47
CA VAL A 392 27.53 -4.34 11.46
C VAL A 392 26.66 -3.52 12.39
N THR A 393 27.12 -3.36 13.62
CA THR A 393 26.54 -2.41 14.58
C THR A 393 27.32 -1.11 14.49
N GLY A 394 26.62 -0.03 14.16
CA GLY A 394 27.17 1.33 14.16
C GLY A 394 26.86 2.06 15.46
N THR A 395 27.21 3.35 15.47
CA THR A 395 26.95 4.24 16.62
C THR A 395 25.48 4.59 16.70
N ASP A 396 24.90 5.02 15.58
CA ASP A 396 23.50 5.48 15.49
C ASP A 396 22.62 4.45 14.79
N LEU A 397 23.09 3.91 13.65
CA LEU A 397 22.38 2.88 12.89
C LEU A 397 23.19 1.58 12.84
N ASN A 398 22.50 0.44 12.71
CA ASN A 398 23.10 -0.80 12.23
C ASN A 398 23.16 -0.79 10.70
N GLY A 399 24.18 -1.42 10.11
CA GLY A 399 24.47 -1.36 8.68
C GLY A 399 24.50 -2.75 8.04
N ARG A 400 24.01 -2.86 6.81
CA ARG A 400 23.98 -4.09 6.02
C ARG A 400 24.59 -3.87 4.64
N ALA A 401 25.48 -4.76 4.21
CA ALA A 401 26.11 -4.75 2.88
C ALA A 401 25.59 -5.92 2.02
N VAL A 402 25.18 -5.61 0.79
CA VAL A 402 24.71 -6.59 -0.22
C VAL A 402 25.76 -6.79 -1.33
N SER A 403 25.75 -7.95 -1.98
CA SER A 403 26.60 -8.24 -3.12
C SER A 403 26.36 -7.32 -4.32
N ASP A 404 27.32 -7.34 -5.25
CA ASP A 404 27.29 -6.68 -6.55
C ASP A 404 27.39 -7.70 -7.69
N ASN A 405 26.67 -8.81 -7.54
CA ASN A 405 26.64 -9.83 -8.59
C ASN A 405 26.07 -9.21 -9.87
N THR A 406 26.70 -9.51 -11.00
CA THR A 406 26.36 -8.89 -12.30
C THR A 406 25.17 -9.57 -12.95
N MET A 407 24.17 -8.77 -13.31
CA MET A 407 23.02 -9.19 -14.12
C MET A 407 23.43 -9.34 -15.59
N THR A 408 22.98 -10.43 -16.22
CA THR A 408 23.18 -10.72 -17.65
C THR A 408 21.84 -10.99 -18.32
N ASP A 409 21.78 -10.91 -19.64
CA ASP A 409 20.55 -11.10 -20.43
C ASP A 409 19.95 -12.52 -20.33
N SER A 410 20.67 -13.48 -19.73
CA SER A 410 20.15 -14.83 -19.44
C SER A 410 19.30 -14.90 -18.18
N HIS A 411 19.33 -13.86 -17.34
CA HIS A 411 18.58 -13.83 -16.10
C HIS A 411 17.22 -13.17 -16.31
N GLU A 412 16.16 -13.78 -15.80
CA GLU A 412 14.77 -13.27 -15.89
C GLU A 412 14.42 -12.34 -14.72
N GLY A 413 15.43 -11.87 -13.99
CA GLY A 413 15.31 -11.03 -12.80
C GLY A 413 16.37 -11.36 -11.76
N TRP A 414 16.15 -10.93 -10.53
CA TRP A 414 17.02 -11.13 -9.38
C TRP A 414 16.21 -11.39 -8.11
N TYR A 415 16.88 -11.92 -7.09
CA TYR A 415 16.32 -12.06 -5.75
C TYR A 415 17.38 -11.84 -4.67
N LEU A 416 16.92 -11.43 -3.49
CA LEU A 416 17.69 -11.34 -2.27
C LEU A 416 16.97 -12.15 -1.19
N ASP A 417 17.57 -13.24 -0.70
CA ASP A 417 17.07 -13.92 0.49
C ASP A 417 17.32 -13.05 1.73
N LEU A 418 16.30 -12.89 2.57
CA LEU A 418 16.33 -12.07 3.79
C LEU A 418 17.00 -12.84 4.94
N LEU A 419 18.23 -13.27 4.70
CA LEU A 419 19.11 -13.86 5.69
C LEU A 419 20.58 -13.67 5.31
N ARG A 420 21.42 -13.52 6.31
CA ARG A 420 22.87 -13.72 6.14
C ARG A 420 23.16 -15.22 6.12
N LYS A 421 23.75 -15.72 5.04
CA LYS A 421 24.02 -17.16 4.88
C LYS A 421 25.06 -17.64 5.90
N THR A 422 25.00 -18.91 6.31
CA THR A 422 26.01 -19.52 7.21
C THR A 422 27.42 -19.45 6.63
N ALA A 423 27.57 -19.60 5.31
CA ALA A 423 28.86 -19.44 4.62
C ALA A 423 29.44 -18.01 4.73
N ARG A 424 28.60 -17.03 5.04
CA ARG A 424 28.98 -15.65 5.35
C ARG A 424 29.00 -15.41 6.86
N GLY A 425 28.84 -16.41 7.73
CA GLY A 425 28.81 -16.23 9.18
C GLY A 425 27.47 -15.76 9.76
N GLY A 426 26.36 -15.97 9.05
CA GLY A 426 25.02 -15.77 9.62
C GLY A 426 24.55 -16.94 10.50
N THR A 427 23.58 -16.67 11.38
CA THR A 427 23.09 -17.60 12.41
C THR A 427 21.82 -18.37 12.00
N GLY A 428 21.40 -18.26 10.75
CA GLY A 428 20.15 -18.85 10.25
C GLY A 428 19.05 -17.81 10.01
N ALA A 429 17.89 -18.28 9.57
CA ALA A 429 16.74 -17.43 9.27
C ALA A 429 16.13 -16.87 10.56
N LYS A 430 15.81 -15.56 10.56
CA LYS A 430 15.21 -14.86 11.71
C LYS A 430 13.71 -14.60 11.53
N GLY A 431 13.09 -15.08 10.46
CA GLY A 431 11.71 -14.75 10.10
C GLY A 431 11.55 -13.33 9.53
N GLU A 432 12.65 -12.73 9.07
CA GLU A 432 12.66 -11.47 8.33
C GLU A 432 11.81 -11.61 7.07
N ARG A 433 10.94 -10.62 6.82
CA ARG A 433 9.93 -10.64 5.77
C ARG A 433 9.61 -9.23 5.27
N VAL A 434 8.94 -9.11 4.14
CA VAL A 434 8.51 -7.82 3.57
C VAL A 434 7.00 -7.84 3.38
N ILE A 435 6.33 -6.87 3.96
CA ILE A 435 4.85 -6.76 3.97
C ILE A 435 4.36 -5.42 3.41
N SER A 436 5.29 -4.58 2.98
CA SER A 436 5.06 -3.20 2.62
C SER A 436 5.48 -2.93 1.19
N GLN A 437 4.79 -1.98 0.55
CA GLN A 437 5.09 -1.61 -0.83
C GLN A 437 6.50 -1.01 -0.91
N ALA A 438 7.30 -1.49 -1.87
CA ALA A 438 8.60 -0.89 -2.17
C ALA A 438 8.43 0.47 -2.86
N GLN A 439 9.39 1.36 -2.68
CA GLN A 439 9.45 2.67 -3.33
C GLN A 439 10.51 2.69 -4.42
N LEU A 440 10.12 3.14 -5.60
CA LEU A 440 10.99 3.20 -6.77
C LEU A 440 11.38 4.64 -7.08
N GLY A 441 12.68 4.92 -7.11
CA GLY A 441 13.20 6.26 -7.38
C GLY A 441 14.56 6.21 -8.07
N GLY A 442 14.72 6.94 -9.17
CA GLY A 442 15.93 6.82 -9.99
C GLY A 442 16.10 5.39 -10.54
N ASN A 443 17.29 4.80 -10.39
CA ASN A 443 17.58 3.40 -10.68
C ASN A 443 17.59 2.53 -9.41
N ARG A 444 16.78 2.87 -8.41
CA ARG A 444 16.85 2.30 -7.06
C ARG A 444 15.49 1.82 -6.57
N VAL A 445 15.50 0.71 -5.86
CA VAL A 445 14.37 0.19 -5.08
C VAL A 445 14.68 0.35 -3.60
N THR A 446 13.79 1.00 -2.87
CA THR A 446 13.87 1.17 -1.41
C THR A 446 12.71 0.44 -0.76
N PHE A 447 12.96 -0.39 0.24
CA PHE A 447 11.92 -1.18 0.90
C PHE A 447 12.27 -1.41 2.36
N SER A 448 11.24 -1.51 3.21
CA SER A 448 11.41 -1.94 4.60
C SER A 448 11.15 -3.43 4.76
N THR A 449 11.91 -4.07 5.63
CA THR A 449 11.68 -5.44 6.10
C THR A 449 11.18 -5.40 7.55
N LEU A 450 10.58 -6.50 8.00
CA LEU A 450 10.12 -6.71 9.37
C LEU A 450 10.65 -8.05 9.87
N ILE A 451 11.21 -8.05 11.07
CA ILE A 451 11.51 -9.22 11.88
C ILE A 451 10.57 -9.17 13.08
N PRO A 452 9.42 -9.87 13.06
CA PRO A 452 8.44 -9.74 14.14
C PRO A 452 8.95 -10.26 15.47
N SER A 453 8.39 -9.71 16.55
CA SER A 453 8.52 -10.25 17.90
C SER A 453 7.15 -10.42 18.56
N ALA A 454 6.95 -11.56 19.22
CA ALA A 454 5.79 -11.80 20.06
C ALA A 454 5.94 -11.16 21.45
N ASN A 455 7.13 -10.70 21.83
CA ASN A 455 7.36 -10.03 23.11
C ASN A 455 6.74 -8.62 23.06
N PRO A 456 5.79 -8.29 23.94
CA PRO A 456 5.17 -6.96 23.98
C PRO A 456 6.16 -5.82 24.22
N CYS A 457 7.33 -6.11 24.79
CA CYS A 457 8.38 -5.10 25.05
C CYS A 457 9.23 -4.75 23.83
N ASP A 458 9.19 -5.56 22.76
CA ASP A 458 10.02 -5.38 21.56
C ASP A 458 9.33 -4.50 20.51
N ALA A 459 8.30 -3.75 20.90
CA ALA A 459 7.50 -2.91 20.02
C ALA A 459 7.06 -3.62 18.72
N GLY A 460 6.71 -4.91 18.76
CA GLY A 460 6.27 -5.66 17.58
C GLY A 460 7.38 -6.16 16.63
N GLY A 461 8.66 -5.86 16.92
CA GLY A 461 9.82 -6.39 16.19
C GLY A 461 10.81 -5.30 15.75
N THR A 462 11.73 -5.68 14.88
CA THR A 462 12.76 -4.78 14.32
C THR A 462 12.67 -4.71 12.80
N SER A 463 13.12 -3.62 12.19
CA SER A 463 13.06 -3.42 10.75
C SER A 463 14.40 -3.03 10.13
N TRP A 464 14.63 -3.46 8.89
CA TRP A 464 15.68 -2.91 8.04
C TRP A 464 15.06 -2.04 6.95
N ILE A 465 15.72 -0.94 6.61
CA ILE A 465 15.42 -0.14 5.43
C ILE A 465 16.53 -0.41 4.41
N MET A 466 16.16 -1.06 3.33
CA MET A 466 17.07 -1.49 2.27
C MET A 466 16.99 -0.53 1.09
N SER A 467 18.11 -0.32 0.39
CA SER A 467 18.14 0.42 -0.87
C SER A 467 19.13 -0.21 -1.85
N LEU A 468 18.62 -0.74 -2.95
CA LEU A 468 19.36 -1.56 -3.91
C LEU A 468 19.19 -1.01 -5.33
N ASP A 469 20.08 -1.39 -6.23
CA ASP A 469 19.87 -1.14 -7.66
C ASP A 469 18.62 -1.88 -8.15
N LEU A 470 17.72 -1.16 -8.80
CA LEU A 470 16.43 -1.71 -9.25
C LEU A 470 16.59 -2.79 -10.32
N ALA A 471 17.58 -2.65 -11.20
CA ALA A 471 17.75 -3.53 -12.35
C ALA A 471 18.43 -4.85 -11.97
N THR A 472 19.32 -4.83 -10.97
CA THR A 472 20.18 -5.98 -10.62
C THR A 472 19.99 -6.51 -9.21
N GLY A 473 19.35 -5.75 -8.32
CA GLY A 473 19.26 -6.05 -6.89
C GLY A 473 20.56 -5.88 -6.13
N SER A 474 21.63 -5.42 -6.79
CA SER A 474 22.93 -5.25 -6.15
C SER A 474 22.94 -4.07 -5.18
N ARG A 475 23.98 -4.02 -4.34
CA ARG A 475 24.34 -2.74 -3.70
C ARG A 475 24.54 -1.64 -4.75
N LEU A 476 24.32 -0.40 -4.34
CA LEU A 476 24.63 0.78 -5.13
C LEU A 476 26.15 1.00 -5.18
N VAL A 477 26.60 1.76 -6.17
CA VAL A 477 28.03 2.15 -6.32
C VAL A 477 28.44 3.31 -5.41
N TYR A 478 27.49 3.86 -4.65
CA TYR A 478 27.65 4.96 -3.71
C TYR A 478 26.84 4.68 -2.44
N SER A 479 27.19 5.31 -1.31
CA SER A 479 26.37 5.22 -0.10
C SER A 479 25.10 6.06 -0.27
N TYR A 480 23.94 5.44 -0.09
CA TYR A 480 22.66 6.16 -0.11
C TYR A 480 22.25 6.68 1.27
N PHE A 481 22.72 6.04 2.33
CA PHE A 481 22.37 6.36 3.71
C PHE A 481 23.55 7.06 4.38
N ASP A 482 23.26 8.10 5.15
CA ASP A 482 24.11 8.53 6.26
C ASP A 482 23.96 7.48 7.38
N TYR A 483 24.84 6.47 7.36
CA TYR A 483 24.78 5.33 8.29
C TYR A 483 25.46 5.67 9.61
N ASN A 484 26.49 6.53 9.57
CA ASN A 484 27.24 6.90 10.77
C ASN A 484 26.59 8.06 11.56
N GLY A 485 25.59 8.75 10.97
CA GLY A 485 24.78 9.79 11.59
C GLY A 485 25.46 11.15 11.70
N ASP A 486 26.57 11.38 10.97
CA ASP A 486 27.35 12.62 11.10
C ASP A 486 26.81 13.81 10.27
N GLY A 487 25.76 13.58 9.49
CA GLY A 487 25.11 14.58 8.63
C GLY A 487 25.80 14.78 7.27
N SER A 488 26.76 13.92 6.93
CA SER A 488 27.49 13.85 5.67
C SER A 488 27.40 12.43 5.11
N ILE A 489 27.30 12.31 3.78
CA ILE A 489 27.28 11.00 3.12
C ILE A 489 28.57 10.83 2.33
N ASP A 490 29.50 10.02 2.84
CA ASP A 490 30.85 9.86 2.28
C ASP A 490 31.44 8.43 2.46
N GLU A 491 32.78 8.31 2.45
CA GLU A 491 33.48 7.02 2.55
C GLU A 491 33.47 6.42 3.98
N ASP A 492 33.09 7.19 4.99
CA ASP A 492 32.95 6.73 6.37
C ASP A 492 31.60 6.01 6.59
N ASP A 493 30.66 6.13 5.64
CA ASP A 493 29.43 5.30 5.57
C ASP A 493 29.65 3.91 4.96
N TYR A 494 30.89 3.58 4.57
CA TYR A 494 31.19 2.31 3.91
C TYR A 494 31.43 1.21 4.94
N ILE A 495 30.86 0.04 4.69
CA ILE A 495 31.05 -1.16 5.50
C ILE A 495 32.30 -1.89 5.01
N LYS A 496 33.21 -2.19 5.93
CA LYS A 496 34.36 -3.05 5.66
C LYS A 496 33.95 -4.52 5.71
N LEU A 497 34.13 -5.23 4.60
CA LEU A 497 33.90 -6.67 4.47
C LEU A 497 35.01 -7.50 5.14
N ASP A 498 34.79 -8.81 5.24
CA ASP A 498 35.73 -9.75 5.88
C ASP A 498 37.09 -9.83 5.16
N ASP A 499 37.12 -9.56 3.85
CA ASP A 499 38.34 -9.49 3.04
C ASP A 499 39.05 -8.13 3.11
N GLY A 500 38.49 -7.18 3.86
CA GLY A 500 39.01 -5.84 4.04
C GLY A 500 38.52 -4.80 3.03
N THR A 501 37.76 -5.21 2.02
CA THR A 501 37.16 -4.30 1.02
C THR A 501 36.12 -3.41 1.69
N LYS A 502 36.19 -2.09 1.44
CA LYS A 502 35.12 -1.15 1.82
C LYS A 502 34.07 -1.13 0.72
N VAL A 503 32.79 -1.28 1.09
CA VAL A 503 31.65 -1.21 0.17
C VAL A 503 30.56 -0.29 0.71
N PRO A 504 29.77 0.36 -0.17
CA PRO A 504 28.64 1.16 0.27
C PRO A 504 27.63 0.37 1.12
N VAL A 505 27.07 1.00 2.15
CA VAL A 505 25.94 0.45 2.91
C VAL A 505 24.71 0.30 1.99
N SER A 506 24.06 -0.85 2.08
CA SER A 506 22.89 -1.24 1.27
C SER A 506 21.60 -1.27 2.07
N GLY A 507 21.68 -1.24 3.40
CA GLY A 507 20.54 -1.10 4.27
C GLY A 507 20.93 -0.68 5.67
N VAL A 508 20.01 -0.03 6.36
CA VAL A 508 20.18 0.49 7.71
C VAL A 508 19.05 0.01 8.62
N ALA A 509 19.33 -0.16 9.90
CA ALA A 509 18.34 -0.46 10.92
C ALA A 509 18.64 0.35 12.17
N ASP A 510 17.67 1.14 12.61
CA ASP A 510 17.77 1.88 13.86
C ASP A 510 17.51 0.93 15.03
N PRO A 511 18.48 0.74 15.96
CA PRO A 511 18.34 -0.18 17.08
C PRO A 511 17.31 0.27 18.13
N ASP A 512 16.95 1.56 18.15
CA ASP A 512 15.99 2.14 19.10
C ASP A 512 14.56 2.16 18.54
N GLU A 513 14.39 1.87 17.25
CA GLU A 513 13.09 1.83 16.58
C GLU A 513 12.56 0.39 16.41
N GLY A 514 11.23 0.27 16.31
CA GLY A 514 10.54 -1.01 16.20
C GLY A 514 10.22 -1.42 14.76
N ALA A 515 9.03 -1.98 14.58
CA ALA A 515 8.47 -2.32 13.28
C ALA A 515 8.19 -1.05 12.45
N VAL A 516 8.72 -1.03 11.22
CA VAL A 516 8.53 0.06 10.25
C VAL A 516 7.66 -0.43 9.09
N LYS A 517 6.45 0.14 8.98
CA LYS A 517 5.53 -0.19 7.87
C LYS A 517 6.00 0.36 6.54
N GLY A 518 6.82 1.40 6.48
CA GLY A 518 7.31 1.92 5.21
C GLY A 518 7.96 3.27 5.39
N THR A 519 8.53 3.76 4.30
CA THR A 519 9.26 5.03 4.28
C THR A 519 8.58 6.04 3.38
N ILE A 520 8.93 7.31 3.50
CA ILE A 520 8.59 8.36 2.55
C ILE A 520 9.82 9.23 2.30
N GLY A 521 10.12 9.46 1.03
CA GLY A 521 11.17 10.41 0.65
C GLY A 521 10.68 11.85 0.80
N LEU A 522 11.38 12.66 1.58
CA LEU A 522 11.12 14.09 1.74
C LEU A 522 12.31 14.90 1.24
N ASN A 523 12.04 16.00 0.55
CA ASN A 523 13.06 16.96 0.13
C ASN A 523 12.89 18.24 0.94
N ASP A 524 13.93 18.65 1.67
CA ASP A 524 13.95 19.94 2.33
C ASP A 524 14.37 21.02 1.33
N GLN A 525 13.38 21.81 0.90
CA GLN A 525 13.59 22.88 -0.07
C GLN A 525 14.57 23.96 0.40
N LYS A 526 14.73 24.16 1.72
CA LYS A 526 15.60 25.21 2.27
C LYS A 526 17.06 24.78 2.30
N THR A 527 17.33 23.58 2.80
CA THR A 527 18.70 23.07 2.95
C THR A 527 19.20 22.37 1.68
N GLY A 528 18.28 21.92 0.82
CA GLY A 528 18.61 21.08 -0.34
C GLY A 528 18.87 19.62 0.03
N LYS A 529 18.78 19.28 1.33
CA LYS A 529 18.95 17.92 1.84
C LYS A 529 17.72 17.08 1.56
N ARG A 530 17.93 15.77 1.57
CA ARG A 530 16.91 14.78 1.35
C ARG A 530 16.87 13.80 2.51
N TYR A 531 15.66 13.41 2.87
CA TYR A 531 15.41 12.51 3.97
C TYR A 531 14.57 11.32 3.51
N LEU A 532 14.81 10.19 4.15
CA LEU A 532 13.90 9.06 4.15
C LEU A 532 13.29 8.99 5.54
N CYS A 533 12.01 9.34 5.63
CA CYS A 533 11.30 9.41 6.89
C CYS A 533 10.36 8.23 7.06
N TYR A 534 10.14 7.81 8.29
CA TYR A 534 9.21 6.75 8.65
C TYR A 534 8.69 6.93 10.07
N ALA A 535 7.58 6.26 10.36
CA ALA A 535 7.13 6.03 11.73
C ALA A 535 7.39 4.57 12.08
N SER A 536 7.75 4.32 13.32
CA SER A 536 7.88 2.98 13.89
C SER A 536 6.94 2.80 15.07
N SER A 537 6.75 1.54 15.44
CA SER A 537 5.99 1.15 16.64
C SER A 537 6.67 1.51 17.96
N ALA A 538 7.95 1.88 17.97
CA ALA A 538 8.69 2.37 19.14
C ALA A 538 8.89 3.89 19.13
N SER A 539 8.40 4.60 18.10
CA SER A 539 8.75 5.99 17.88
C SER A 539 8.42 6.90 19.06
N SER A 540 9.34 7.82 19.32
CA SER A 540 9.20 8.84 20.36
C SER A 540 7.94 9.69 20.15
N THR A 541 7.32 10.12 21.26
CA THR A 541 6.15 10.99 21.23
C THR A 541 6.47 12.33 21.87
N ASP A 542 5.96 13.41 21.28
CA ASP A 542 5.95 14.75 21.87
C ASP A 542 4.51 15.22 22.14
N SER A 543 4.34 16.49 22.51
CA SER A 543 3.00 17.08 22.73
C SER A 543 2.12 17.09 21.47
N ASN A 544 2.69 16.89 20.29
CA ASN A 544 2.03 16.88 18.99
C ASN A 544 1.80 15.47 18.42
N GLY A 545 2.29 14.42 19.09
CA GLY A 545 2.07 13.03 18.73
C GLY A 545 3.36 12.27 18.45
N VAL A 546 3.30 11.26 17.56
CA VAL A 546 4.46 10.46 17.15
C VAL A 546 5.40 11.32 16.29
N LEU A 547 6.67 11.39 16.69
CA LEU A 547 7.72 12.03 15.90
C LEU A 547 8.23 11.04 14.84
N PRO A 548 8.14 11.37 13.53
CA PRO A 548 8.75 10.54 12.51
C PRO A 548 10.27 10.58 12.64
N VAL A 549 10.90 9.43 12.43
CA VAL A 549 12.35 9.34 12.27
C VAL A 549 12.69 9.67 10.82
N CYS A 550 13.73 10.48 10.60
CA CYS A 550 14.18 10.89 9.28
C CYS A 550 15.68 10.66 9.15
N ILE A 551 16.07 9.76 8.26
CA ILE A 551 17.47 9.48 7.93
C ILE A 551 17.86 10.35 6.74
N GLU A 552 18.98 11.07 6.84
CA GLU A 552 19.52 11.80 5.68
C GLU A 552 19.96 10.80 4.61
N VAL A 553 19.60 11.07 3.37
CA VAL A 553 19.90 10.21 2.23
C VAL A 553 20.44 10.99 1.05
N MET A 554 21.23 10.32 0.23
CA MET A 554 21.88 10.94 -0.92
C MET A 554 20.83 11.47 -1.91
N GLY A 555 21.00 12.74 -2.28
CA GLY A 555 20.23 13.41 -3.32
C GLY A 555 20.06 14.90 -3.03
N ASN A 556 19.43 15.61 -3.95
CA ASN A 556 19.09 17.02 -3.77
C ASN A 556 17.69 17.37 -4.28
N ASN A 557 17.29 18.63 -4.17
CA ASN A 557 15.98 19.14 -4.62
C ASN A 557 15.66 18.92 -6.12
N ASN A 558 16.66 18.61 -6.95
CA ASN A 558 16.48 18.33 -8.38
C ASN A 558 16.29 16.84 -8.69
N ASP A 559 16.55 15.96 -7.71
CA ASP A 559 16.29 14.54 -7.86
C ASP A 559 14.79 14.29 -7.72
N SER A 560 14.14 14.10 -8.88
CA SER A 560 12.74 13.72 -8.96
C SER A 560 12.54 12.33 -8.33
N ASN A 561 12.03 12.32 -7.10
CA ASN A 561 11.55 11.12 -6.44
C ASN A 561 10.13 10.85 -6.90
N ARG A 562 10.06 9.92 -7.83
CA ARG A 562 8.84 9.28 -8.28
C ARG A 562 8.29 8.50 -7.10
N LEU A 563 7.03 8.67 -6.75
CA LEU A 563 6.41 7.99 -5.61
C LEU A 563 5.42 6.90 -6.03
N SER A 564 5.12 6.79 -7.33
CA SER A 564 4.30 5.69 -7.87
C SER A 564 4.39 5.57 -9.40
N TRP A 565 3.94 4.42 -9.93
CA TRP A 565 3.73 4.19 -11.37
C TRP A 565 2.89 5.30 -12.07
N HIS A 566 2.04 6.04 -11.35
CA HIS A 566 1.25 7.13 -11.94
C HIS A 566 2.09 8.34 -12.40
N GLU A 567 3.39 8.38 -12.07
CA GLU A 567 4.30 9.49 -12.40
C GLU A 567 5.35 9.12 -13.45
N VAL A 568 5.04 8.18 -14.35
CA VAL A 568 5.88 7.85 -15.52
C VAL A 568 5.98 9.08 -16.46
N ARG A 569 7.00 9.90 -16.15
CA ARG A 569 7.69 10.99 -16.86
C ARG A 569 6.91 11.90 -17.84
N LYS A 570 6.88 13.18 -17.43
CA LYS A 570 6.75 14.39 -18.27
C LYS A 570 8.09 15.06 -18.65
N ASN A 571 9.24 14.43 -18.43
CA ASN A 571 10.56 15.04 -18.66
C ASN A 571 11.47 14.14 -19.51
N LEU A 572 11.11 13.98 -20.79
CA LEU A 572 12.06 13.91 -21.91
C LEU A 572 11.65 14.97 -22.92
#